data_AF-A0A9J5YBR9-F1
#
_entry.id   AF-A0A9J5YBR9-F1
#
_cell.length_a   1.000
_cell.length_b   1.000
_cell.length_c   1.000
_cell.angle_alpha   90.00
_cell.angle_beta   90.00
_cell.angle_gamma   90.00
#
_symmetry.space_group_name_H-M   'P 1'
#
loop_
_entity.id
_entity.type
_entity.pdbx_description
1 polymer ?
#
loop_
_entity_poly.entity_id
_entity_poly.type
_entity_poly.pdbx_seq_one_letter_code
_entity_poly.pdbx_strand_id
1 'polypeptide(L)'
;MASKFNPPQYLPSTPRTELYFPQNPKPFISPPTTLIPDPKLVINGGSTLSGHVTISGSKNSALPILAATLCCSGFSKLKNVPCLSDTTTMASILESLGARVTSFGGDIVVNTDGIVSLEPDSSDIGKIRGGFFVLGPLLARFGEAIVGLPGGCDIGARPVDLYIHGLRALGATVELRWVTHFVASRSLQTLQY
;
A
#
# COMPACT_ATOMS: atom_id res chain seq x y z
N MET A 1 -33.03 -40.75 18.34
CA MET A 1 -33.48 -39.67 17.43
C MET A 1 -32.25 -38.92 16.94
N ALA A 2 -31.76 -39.25 15.74
CA ALA A 2 -30.56 -38.64 15.16
C ALA A 2 -30.96 -37.46 14.26
N SER A 3 -30.40 -36.29 14.55
CA SER A 3 -30.55 -35.06 13.77
C SER A 3 -29.75 -35.18 12.47
N LYS A 4 -30.43 -35.07 11.32
CA LYS A 4 -29.78 -35.06 10.00
C LYS A 4 -29.09 -33.71 9.80
N PHE A 5 -27.76 -33.73 9.80
CA PHE A 5 -26.92 -32.60 9.42
C PHE A 5 -27.02 -32.40 7.90
N ASN A 6 -27.51 -31.23 7.46
CA ASN A 6 -27.60 -30.89 6.04
C ASN A 6 -26.36 -30.07 5.67
N PRO A 7 -25.52 -30.49 4.70
CA PRO A 7 -24.33 -29.73 4.32
C PRO A 7 -24.72 -28.40 3.64
N PRO A 8 -23.89 -27.35 3.75
CA PRO A 8 -24.18 -26.05 3.13
C PRO A 8 -24.25 -26.19 1.62
N GLN A 9 -25.35 -25.71 1.03
CA GLN A 9 -25.51 -25.62 -0.42
C GLN A 9 -24.49 -24.64 -0.98
N TYR A 10 -23.64 -25.10 -1.91
CA TYR A 10 -22.75 -24.23 -2.66
C TYR A 10 -23.59 -23.24 -3.49
N LEU A 11 -23.47 -21.96 -3.19
CA LEU A 11 -23.99 -20.90 -4.05
C LEU A 11 -23.31 -21.00 -5.43
N PRO A 12 -24.05 -20.80 -6.54
CA PRO A 12 -23.45 -20.79 -7.86
C PRO A 12 -22.37 -19.71 -7.93
N SER A 13 -21.22 -20.06 -8.52
CA SER A 13 -20.09 -19.16 -8.73
C SER A 13 -20.58 -17.89 -9.45
N THR A 14 -20.55 -16.77 -8.75
CA THR A 14 -20.79 -15.46 -9.36
C THR A 14 -19.80 -15.27 -10.51
N PRO A 15 -20.25 -14.85 -11.70
CA PRO A 15 -19.33 -14.54 -12.79
C PRO A 15 -18.36 -13.48 -12.30
N ARG A 16 -17.07 -13.69 -12.61
CA ARG A 16 -15.94 -12.80 -12.32
C ARG A 16 -16.39 -11.37 -12.60
N THR A 17 -16.69 -10.60 -11.56
CA THR A 17 -17.17 -9.22 -11.72
C THR A 17 -16.16 -8.51 -12.61
N GLU A 18 -16.59 -8.10 -13.80
CA GLU A 18 -15.77 -7.26 -14.66
C GLU A 18 -15.36 -6.06 -13.81
N LEU A 19 -14.06 -5.98 -13.51
CA LEU A 19 -13.50 -4.83 -12.81
C LEU A 19 -13.66 -3.65 -13.77
N TYR A 20 -14.73 -2.88 -13.56
CA TYR A 20 -15.01 -1.70 -14.36
C TYR A 20 -13.87 -0.70 -14.22
N PHE A 21 -13.07 -0.59 -15.27
CA PHE A 21 -12.13 0.52 -15.47
C PHE A 21 -12.87 1.63 -16.18
N PRO A 22 -12.96 2.84 -15.61
CA PRO A 22 -13.34 3.98 -16.42
C PRO A 22 -12.32 4.10 -17.57
N GLN A 23 -12.82 4.12 -18.81
CA GLN A 23 -12.01 4.24 -20.04
C GLN A 23 -11.13 5.51 -20.06
N ASN A 24 -11.39 6.44 -19.13
CA ASN A 24 -10.55 7.59 -18.80
C ASN A 24 -10.32 7.60 -17.29
N PRO A 25 -9.27 6.94 -16.77
CA PRO A 25 -8.86 7.11 -15.38
C PRO A 25 -8.45 8.56 -15.20
N LYS A 26 -9.07 9.26 -14.23
CA LYS A 26 -8.53 10.57 -13.84
C LYS A 26 -7.15 10.30 -13.24
N PRO A 27 -6.09 10.98 -13.72
CA PRO A 27 -4.79 10.87 -13.09
C PRO A 27 -4.93 11.24 -11.61
N PHE A 28 -4.05 10.70 -10.78
CA PHE A 28 -3.98 11.12 -9.39
C PHE A 28 -3.69 12.62 -9.35
N ILE A 29 -4.71 13.45 -9.14
CA ILE A 29 -4.53 14.90 -9.07
C ILE A 29 -3.88 15.16 -7.71
N SER A 30 -2.58 15.41 -7.72
CA SER A 30 -1.90 16.04 -6.59
C SER A 30 -2.61 17.36 -6.27
N PRO A 31 -2.91 17.66 -4.99
CA PRO A 31 -3.57 18.90 -4.62
C PRO A 31 -2.78 20.11 -5.17
N PRO A 32 -3.46 21.18 -5.62
CA PRO A 32 -2.80 22.33 -6.22
C PRO A 32 -1.83 23.00 -5.24
N THR A 33 -0.61 23.30 -5.72
CA THR A 33 0.45 24.03 -4.98
C THR A 33 0.15 25.52 -4.87
N THR A 34 -1.06 25.90 -4.44
CA THR A 34 -1.33 27.28 -4.05
C THR A 34 -0.74 27.50 -2.66
N LEU A 35 -0.04 28.63 -2.45
CA LEU A 35 0.36 29.11 -1.12
C LEU A 35 -0.91 29.43 -0.31
N ILE A 36 -1.56 28.40 0.20
CA ILE A 36 -2.60 28.53 1.20
C ILE A 36 -1.83 28.79 2.51
N PRO A 37 -2.08 29.89 3.23
CA PRO A 37 -1.51 30.07 4.57
C PRO A 37 -1.85 28.84 5.41
N ASP A 38 -0.93 28.39 6.27
CA ASP A 38 -1.09 27.17 7.07
C ASP A 38 -2.54 27.06 7.59
N PRO A 39 -3.31 26.05 7.16
CA PRO A 39 -4.73 25.98 7.47
C PRO A 39 -4.91 25.93 8.98
N LYS A 40 -5.59 26.93 9.54
CA LYS A 40 -5.86 27.02 10.97
C LYS A 40 -7.25 26.47 11.28
N LEU A 41 -7.32 25.53 12.22
CA LEU A 41 -8.56 25.09 12.83
C LEU A 41 -8.90 26.00 14.01
N VAL A 42 -9.90 26.89 13.86
CA VAL A 42 -10.38 27.76 14.94
C VAL A 42 -11.60 27.12 15.60
N ILE A 43 -11.52 26.86 16.90
CA ILE A 43 -12.60 26.24 17.68
C ILE A 43 -13.13 27.26 18.69
N ASN A 44 -14.40 27.63 18.55
CA ASN A 44 -15.12 28.40 19.58
C ASN A 44 -15.76 27.40 20.56
N GLY A 45 -15.25 27.37 21.79
CA GLY A 45 -15.71 26.45 22.83
C GLY A 45 -17.15 26.69 23.29
N GLY A 46 -17.60 25.89 24.27
CA GLY A 46 -18.94 26.02 24.88
C GLY A 46 -20.05 25.21 24.22
N SER A 47 -19.74 24.41 23.18
CA SER A 47 -20.69 23.53 22.50
C SER A 47 -20.53 22.07 22.94
N THR A 48 -21.64 21.35 23.10
CA THR A 48 -21.64 19.89 23.28
C THR A 48 -21.82 19.21 21.92
N LEU A 49 -21.05 18.15 21.64
CA LEU A 49 -21.21 17.37 20.42
C LEU A 49 -22.42 16.42 20.53
N SER A 50 -23.37 16.51 19.61
CA SER A 50 -24.49 15.57 19.50
C SER A 50 -24.81 15.28 18.03
N GLY A 51 -25.02 14.01 17.68
CA GLY A 51 -25.30 13.57 16.32
C GLY A 51 -24.56 12.28 15.94
N HIS A 52 -24.53 11.99 14.63
CA HIS A 52 -23.83 10.83 14.07
C HIS A 52 -22.69 11.28 13.16
N VAL A 53 -21.60 10.51 13.16
CA VAL A 53 -20.43 10.71 12.28
C VAL A 53 -20.12 9.42 11.54
N THR A 54 -19.92 9.51 10.23
CA THR A 54 -19.46 8.38 9.42
C THR A 54 -17.96 8.25 9.55
N ILE A 55 -17.48 7.08 9.96
CA ILE A 55 -16.05 6.79 10.09
C ILE A 55 -15.51 6.28 8.75
N SER A 56 -14.45 6.90 8.27
CA SER A 56 -13.74 6.46 7.06
C SER A 56 -12.94 5.18 7.32
N GLY A 57 -12.50 4.51 6.26
CA GLY A 57 -11.63 3.34 6.40
C GLY A 57 -10.29 3.65 7.07
N SER A 58 -9.61 2.59 7.52
CA SER A 58 -8.33 2.70 8.23
C SER A 58 -7.17 2.94 7.26
N LYS A 59 -6.49 4.08 7.41
CA LYS A 59 -5.22 4.38 6.72
C LYS A 59 -4.17 3.30 7.00
N ASN A 60 -4.02 2.91 8.26
CA ASN A 60 -2.99 1.95 8.69
C ASN A 60 -3.23 0.54 8.15
N SER A 61 -4.47 0.21 7.80
CA SER A 61 -4.80 -1.02 7.07
C SER A 61 -4.64 -0.84 5.57
N ALA A 62 -5.05 0.31 5.01
CA ALA A 62 -4.98 0.58 3.58
C ALA A 62 -3.54 0.55 3.03
N LEU A 63 -2.58 1.17 3.72
CA LEU A 63 -1.18 1.26 3.24
C LEU A 63 -0.53 -0.11 2.99
N PRO A 64 -0.50 -1.07 3.95
CA PRO A 64 0.09 -2.38 3.70
C PRO A 64 -0.71 -3.22 2.70
N ILE A 65 -2.04 -3.07 2.62
CA ILE A 65 -2.86 -3.78 1.63
C ILE A 65 -2.58 -3.24 0.21
N LEU A 66 -2.41 -1.92 0.06
CA LEU A 66 -1.99 -1.31 -1.21
C LEU A 66 -0.62 -1.84 -1.64
N ALA A 67 0.37 -1.87 -0.75
CA ALA A 67 1.67 -2.47 -1.04
C ALA A 67 1.56 -3.95 -1.41
N ALA A 68 0.72 -4.72 -0.71
CA ALA A 68 0.50 -6.14 -0.98
C ALA A 68 -0.12 -6.43 -2.36
N THR A 69 -0.73 -5.45 -3.03
CA THR A 69 -1.19 -5.62 -4.42
C THR A 69 -0.05 -5.98 -5.37
N LEU A 70 1.19 -5.61 -5.03
CA LEU A 70 2.39 -6.02 -5.77
C LEU A 70 2.58 -7.54 -5.79
N CYS A 71 2.07 -8.30 -4.82
CA CYS A 71 2.15 -9.76 -4.83
C CYS A 71 1.25 -10.43 -5.87
N CYS A 72 0.21 -9.73 -6.35
CA CYS A 72 -0.79 -10.28 -7.27
C CYS A 72 -0.49 -9.80 -8.70
N SER A 73 -0.57 -10.68 -9.70
CA SER A 73 -0.66 -10.25 -11.11
C SER A 73 -2.06 -9.72 -11.41
N GLY A 74 -2.18 -8.83 -12.40
CA GLY A 74 -3.45 -8.28 -12.83
C GLY A 74 -3.95 -7.18 -11.92
N PHE A 75 -5.26 -7.20 -11.67
CA PHE A 75 -5.98 -6.13 -11.02
C PHE A 75 -6.40 -6.47 -9.59
N SER A 76 -6.17 -5.54 -8.67
CA SER A 76 -6.65 -5.57 -7.29
C SER A 76 -7.54 -4.36 -7.02
N LYS A 77 -8.72 -4.59 -6.43
CA LYS A 77 -9.64 -3.51 -6.03
C LYS A 77 -9.76 -3.47 -4.51
N LEU A 78 -9.35 -2.36 -3.92
CA LEU A 78 -9.54 -2.04 -2.51
C LEU A 78 -10.74 -1.11 -2.37
N LYS A 79 -11.58 -1.37 -1.39
CA LYS A 79 -12.76 -0.56 -1.08
C LYS A 79 -12.56 0.20 0.22
N ASN A 80 -13.27 1.33 0.37
CA ASN A 80 -13.26 2.13 1.59
C ASN A 80 -11.84 2.56 2.01
N VAL A 81 -11.04 3.00 1.05
CA VAL A 81 -9.73 3.61 1.27
C VAL A 81 -9.94 5.10 1.57
N PRO A 82 -9.46 5.61 2.72
CA PRO A 82 -9.61 7.02 3.04
C PRO A 82 -8.74 7.86 2.08
N CYS A 83 -9.24 9.00 1.62
CA CYS A 83 -8.48 9.93 0.79
C CYS A 83 -7.57 10.81 1.66
N LEU A 84 -6.33 10.37 1.88
CA LEU A 84 -5.34 11.03 2.73
C LEU A 84 -4.01 11.20 1.99
N SER A 85 -3.15 12.10 2.47
CA SER A 85 -1.78 12.28 1.96
C SER A 85 -1.01 10.96 1.86
N ASP A 86 -1.10 10.10 2.88
CA ASP A 86 -0.32 8.86 2.89
C ASP A 86 -0.81 7.85 1.85
N THR A 87 -2.13 7.75 1.65
CA THR A 87 -2.71 6.85 0.63
C THR A 87 -2.40 7.37 -0.78
N THR A 88 -2.34 8.69 -0.95
CA THR A 88 -1.85 9.35 -2.16
C THR A 88 -0.39 9.01 -2.43
N THR A 89 0.47 9.17 -1.42
CA THR A 89 1.90 8.87 -1.56
C THR A 89 2.13 7.39 -1.84
N MET A 90 1.38 6.48 -1.22
CA MET A 90 1.46 5.05 -1.54
C MET A 90 1.03 4.76 -2.98
N ALA A 91 0.00 5.43 -3.51
CA ALA A 91 -0.37 5.31 -4.92
C ALA A 91 0.77 5.77 -5.85
N SER A 92 1.38 6.92 -5.55
CA SER A 92 2.55 7.45 -6.29
C SER A 92 3.75 6.50 -6.26
N ILE A 93 4.03 5.88 -5.10
CA ILE A 93 5.07 4.84 -4.97
C ILE A 93 4.78 3.66 -5.91
N LEU A 94 3.54 3.15 -5.93
CA LEU A 94 3.15 2.05 -6.81
C LEU A 94 3.26 2.45 -8.29
N GLU A 95 2.85 3.68 -8.64
CA GLU A 95 2.97 4.21 -10.00
C GLU A 95 4.44 4.35 -10.45
N SER A 96 5.34 4.76 -9.55
CA SER A 96 6.79 4.85 -9.83
C SER A 96 7.43 3.49 -10.17
N LEU A 97 6.84 2.40 -9.68
CA LEU A 97 7.26 1.03 -10.02
C LEU A 97 6.70 0.55 -11.37
N GLY A 98 5.75 1.29 -11.96
CA GLY A 98 5.06 0.96 -13.22
C GLY A 98 3.63 0.44 -13.03
N ALA A 99 3.09 0.42 -11.80
CA ALA A 99 1.68 0.06 -11.59
C ALA A 99 0.76 1.14 -12.18
N ARG A 100 -0.42 0.74 -12.65
CA ARG A 100 -1.49 1.69 -12.96
C ARG A 100 -2.44 1.76 -11.77
N VAL A 101 -2.56 2.94 -11.15
CA VAL A 101 -3.45 3.17 -10.01
C VAL A 101 -4.59 4.08 -10.42
N THR A 102 -5.82 3.76 -10.00
CA THR A 102 -6.99 4.60 -10.25
C THR A 102 -7.82 4.68 -8.99
N SER A 103 -8.18 5.89 -8.56
CA SER A 103 -9.05 6.11 -7.40
C SER A 103 -10.40 6.67 -7.83
N PHE A 104 -11.47 6.17 -7.22
CA PHE A 104 -12.83 6.68 -7.44
C PHE A 104 -13.73 6.37 -6.24
N GLY A 105 -14.40 7.39 -5.70
CA GLY A 105 -15.43 7.19 -4.66
C GLY A 105 -14.95 6.48 -3.38
N GLY A 106 -13.68 6.62 -3.01
CA GLY A 106 -13.08 5.90 -1.88
C GLY A 106 -12.64 4.47 -2.20
N ASP A 107 -12.79 4.00 -3.43
CA ASP A 107 -12.17 2.76 -3.91
C ASP A 107 -10.86 3.08 -4.64
N ILE A 108 -9.89 2.18 -4.54
CA ILE A 108 -8.64 2.22 -5.32
C ILE A 108 -8.51 0.91 -6.10
N VAL A 109 -8.16 1.03 -7.38
CA VAL A 109 -7.86 -0.11 -8.25
C VAL A 109 -6.42 -0.01 -8.71
N VAL A 110 -5.68 -1.11 -8.56
CA VAL A 110 -4.26 -1.23 -8.90
C VAL A 110 -4.08 -2.32 -9.94
N ASN A 111 -3.41 -2.03 -11.05
CA ASN A 111 -2.88 -3.02 -11.98
C ASN A 111 -1.35 -3.09 -11.84
N THR A 112 -0.80 -4.28 -11.62
CA THR A 112 0.65 -4.49 -11.44
C THR A 112 1.28 -5.32 -12.56
N ASP A 113 0.62 -5.45 -13.71
CA ASP A 113 1.18 -6.11 -14.90
C ASP A 113 2.25 -5.24 -15.58
N GLY A 114 2.19 -3.91 -15.35
CA GLY A 114 3.13 -2.93 -15.91
C GLY A 114 4.36 -2.66 -15.07
N ILE A 115 4.64 -3.47 -14.04
CA ILE A 115 5.82 -3.26 -13.18
C ILE A 115 7.09 -3.44 -14.00
N VAL A 116 7.91 -2.38 -14.04
CA VAL A 116 9.17 -2.32 -14.81
C VAL A 116 10.38 -1.92 -13.97
N SER A 117 10.13 -1.47 -12.73
CA SER A 117 11.17 -1.11 -11.76
C SER A 117 10.96 -1.87 -10.45
N LEU A 118 12.07 -2.20 -9.77
CA LEU A 118 12.10 -2.72 -8.40
C LEU A 118 12.64 -1.68 -7.40
N GLU A 119 12.83 -0.45 -7.88
CA GLU A 119 13.27 0.71 -7.13
C GLU A 119 12.20 1.81 -7.22
N PRO A 120 11.40 2.01 -6.16
CA PRO A 120 10.42 3.09 -6.13
C PRO A 120 11.12 4.44 -5.94
N ASP A 121 10.44 5.53 -6.33
CA ASP A 121 10.98 6.89 -6.14
C ASP A 121 11.26 7.18 -4.65
N SER A 122 12.54 7.35 -4.34
CA SER A 122 13.02 7.60 -2.98
C SER A 122 12.43 8.86 -2.35
N SER A 123 12.05 9.86 -3.16
CA SER A 123 11.44 11.10 -2.68
C SER A 123 10.06 10.85 -2.06
N ASP A 124 9.33 9.84 -2.52
CA ASP A 124 8.04 9.45 -1.94
C ASP A 124 8.17 8.50 -0.75
N ILE A 125 9.14 7.57 -0.80
CA ILE A 125 9.43 6.66 0.32
C ILE A 125 9.77 7.45 1.59
N GLY A 126 10.52 8.54 1.46
CA GLY A 126 10.88 9.40 2.59
C GLY A 126 9.71 10.18 3.20
N LYS A 127 8.62 10.41 2.46
CA LYS A 127 7.47 11.22 2.91
C LYS A 127 6.61 10.48 3.94
N ILE A 128 6.52 9.15 3.84
CA ILE A 128 5.72 8.34 4.75
C ILE A 128 6.49 7.12 5.22
N ARG A 129 6.49 6.83 6.53
CA ARG A 129 7.09 5.60 7.05
C ARG A 129 6.46 4.33 6.45
N GLY A 130 5.18 4.41 6.08
CA GLY A 130 4.47 3.32 5.41
C GLY A 130 4.96 3.02 3.99
N GLY A 131 5.74 3.91 3.37
CA GLY A 131 6.31 3.66 2.03
C GLY A 131 7.19 2.43 2.00
N PHE A 132 7.84 2.11 3.13
CA PHE A 132 8.70 0.94 3.26
C PHE A 132 7.96 -0.41 3.15
N PHE A 133 6.62 -0.43 3.20
CA PHE A 133 5.84 -1.66 3.08
C PHE A 133 5.97 -2.35 1.72
N VAL A 134 6.41 -1.66 0.67
CA VAL A 134 6.63 -2.27 -0.66
C VAL A 134 7.84 -3.23 -0.70
N LEU A 135 8.76 -3.12 0.26
CA LEU A 135 9.96 -3.97 0.34
C LEU A 135 9.61 -5.47 0.34
N GLY A 136 8.67 -5.88 1.18
CA GLY A 136 8.28 -7.28 1.33
C GLY A 136 7.65 -7.85 0.05
N PRO A 137 6.59 -7.23 -0.49
CA PRO A 137 5.95 -7.65 -1.74
C PRO A 137 6.89 -7.68 -2.95
N LEU A 138 7.78 -6.69 -3.11
CA LEU A 138 8.77 -6.67 -4.19
C LEU A 138 9.71 -7.88 -4.08
N LEU A 139 10.30 -8.08 -2.91
CA LEU A 139 11.19 -9.21 -2.66
C LEU A 139 10.48 -10.56 -2.83
N ALA A 140 9.23 -10.67 -2.38
CA ALA A 140 8.46 -11.91 -2.45
C ALA A 140 8.11 -12.30 -3.91
N ARG A 141 7.73 -11.33 -4.75
CA ARG A 141 7.32 -11.60 -6.14
C ARG A 141 8.49 -11.62 -7.12
N PHE A 142 9.45 -10.71 -6.98
CA PHE A 142 10.51 -10.50 -7.96
C PHE A 142 11.86 -11.05 -7.51
N GLY A 143 12.00 -11.46 -6.25
CA GLY A 143 13.26 -11.97 -5.70
C GLY A 143 14.28 -10.88 -5.38
N GLU A 144 13.98 -9.62 -5.69
CA GLU A 144 14.82 -8.46 -5.39
C GLU A 144 13.95 -7.24 -5.06
N ALA A 145 14.48 -6.35 -4.21
CA ALA A 145 13.90 -5.06 -3.89
C ALA A 145 15.00 -4.06 -3.51
N ILE A 146 14.93 -2.86 -4.08
CA ILE A 146 15.82 -1.73 -3.75
C ILE A 146 14.92 -0.61 -3.23
N VAL A 147 14.94 -0.31 -1.94
CA VAL A 147 14.00 0.66 -1.36
C VAL A 147 14.76 1.68 -0.53
N GLY A 148 14.48 2.97 -0.72
CA GLY A 148 15.02 4.03 0.14
C GLY A 148 14.70 3.80 1.62
N LEU A 149 15.56 4.24 2.51
CA LEU A 149 15.25 4.23 3.94
C LEU A 149 14.09 5.19 4.23
N PRO A 150 13.18 4.83 5.15
CA PRO A 150 12.17 5.78 5.60
C PRO A 150 12.85 6.98 6.26
N GLY A 151 12.29 8.17 6.07
CA GLY A 151 12.81 9.41 6.63
C GLY A 151 12.85 9.40 8.18
N GLY A 152 13.52 10.43 8.73
CA GLY A 152 13.52 10.68 10.17
C GLY A 152 12.11 10.93 10.71
N CYS A 153 11.85 10.49 11.95
CA CYS A 153 10.57 10.69 12.62
C CYS A 153 10.78 11.60 13.83
N ASP A 154 10.10 12.75 13.86
CA ASP A 154 10.18 13.72 14.96
C ASP A 154 9.70 13.16 16.31
N ILE A 155 8.96 12.04 16.27
CA ILE A 155 8.40 11.35 17.44
C ILE A 155 9.42 10.38 18.06
N GLY A 156 10.59 10.20 17.43
CA GLY A 156 11.68 9.36 17.94
C GLY A 156 12.20 8.34 16.93
N ALA A 157 13.32 7.71 17.27
CA ALA A 157 13.97 6.73 16.41
C ALA A 157 13.06 5.52 16.15
N ARG A 158 12.89 5.17 14.89
CA ARG A 158 12.12 4.00 14.45
C ARG A 158 12.96 3.16 13.50
N PRO A 159 13.97 2.44 14.02
CA PRO A 159 14.93 1.71 13.19
C PRO A 159 14.25 0.63 12.34
N VAL A 160 14.96 0.22 11.28
CA VAL A 160 14.55 -0.83 10.34
C VAL A 160 15.27 -2.16 10.62
N ASP A 161 15.95 -2.27 11.75
CA ASP A 161 16.70 -3.46 12.19
C ASP A 161 15.83 -4.73 12.22
N LEU A 162 14.58 -4.62 12.66
CA LEU A 162 13.63 -5.74 12.63
C LEU A 162 13.36 -6.25 11.20
N TYR A 163 13.34 -5.37 10.20
CA TYR A 163 13.21 -5.79 8.79
C TYR A 163 14.46 -6.53 8.33
N ILE A 164 15.66 -6.05 8.69
CA ILE A 164 16.93 -6.69 8.34
C ILE A 164 16.98 -8.10 8.93
N HIS A 165 16.72 -8.23 10.23
CA HIS A 165 16.76 -9.52 10.92
C HIS A 165 15.68 -10.47 10.38
N GLY A 166 14.45 -9.98 10.19
CA GLY A 166 13.35 -10.79 9.68
C GLY A 166 13.61 -11.31 8.27
N LEU A 167 14.06 -10.44 7.35
CA LEU A 167 14.34 -10.84 5.97
C LEU A 167 15.53 -11.80 5.87
N ARG A 168 16.59 -11.59 6.65
CA ARG A 168 17.72 -12.53 6.72
C ARG A 168 17.30 -13.88 7.27
N ALA A 169 16.45 -13.92 8.30
CA ALA A 169 15.89 -15.16 8.83
C ALA A 169 15.03 -15.90 7.79
N LEU A 170 14.42 -15.17 6.85
CA LEU A 170 13.68 -15.74 5.70
C LEU A 170 14.58 -16.10 4.50
N GLY A 171 15.90 -16.01 4.64
CA GLY A 171 16.87 -16.41 3.62
C GLY A 171 17.20 -15.34 2.58
N ALA A 172 16.86 -14.08 2.83
CA ALA A 172 17.27 -12.98 1.96
C ALA A 172 18.66 -12.43 2.36
N THR A 173 19.46 -12.10 1.36
CA THR A 173 20.65 -11.26 1.53
C THR A 173 20.18 -9.81 1.64
N VAL A 174 20.59 -9.13 2.72
CA VAL A 174 20.20 -7.74 2.99
C VAL A 174 21.45 -6.88 3.14
N GLU A 175 21.55 -5.84 2.33
CA GLU A 175 22.64 -4.85 2.30
C GLU A 175 22.08 -3.43 2.44
N LEU A 176 22.77 -2.60 3.23
CA LEU A 176 22.54 -1.16 3.25
C LEU A 176 23.58 -0.49 2.36
N ARG A 177 23.14 0.10 1.25
CA ARG A 177 24.02 0.80 0.29
C ARG A 177 23.89 2.31 0.47
N TRP A 178 25.04 2.98 0.49
CA TRP A 178 25.14 4.45 0.54
C TRP A 178 24.39 5.10 1.71
N VAL A 179 24.13 4.34 2.78
CA VAL A 179 23.34 4.75 3.96
C VAL A 179 21.87 5.08 3.66
N THR A 180 21.45 5.15 2.39
CA THR A 180 20.13 5.61 1.98
C THR A 180 19.26 4.52 1.36
N HIS A 181 19.84 3.41 0.90
CA HIS A 181 19.11 2.34 0.21
C HIS A 181 19.21 1.00 0.93
N PHE A 182 18.07 0.34 1.02
CA PHE A 182 17.89 -1.02 1.50
C PHE A 182 17.80 -1.95 0.29
N VAL A 183 18.79 -2.82 0.11
CA VAL A 183 18.80 -3.82 -0.96
C VAL A 183 18.55 -5.18 -0.34
N ALA A 184 17.50 -5.84 -0.77
CA ALA A 184 17.20 -7.22 -0.40
C ALA A 184 17.11 -8.08 -1.65
N SER A 185 17.79 -9.23 -1.64
CA SER A 185 17.69 -10.22 -2.71
C SER A 185 17.58 -11.63 -2.14
N ARG A 186 16.91 -12.51 -2.87
CA ARG A 186 16.78 -13.91 -2.50
C ARG A 186 17.08 -14.78 -3.71
N SER A 187 17.94 -15.79 -3.54
CA SER A 187 18.09 -16.84 -4.54
C SER A 187 16.79 -17.64 -4.62
N LEU A 188 16.11 -17.58 -5.77
CA LEU A 188 14.99 -18.47 -6.10
C LEU A 188 15.55 -19.88 -6.30
N GLN A 189 15.86 -20.59 -5.21
CA GLN A 189 15.82 -22.04 -5.26
C GLN A 189 14.36 -22.40 -5.52
N THR A 190 14.07 -22.81 -6.76
CA THR A 190 12.79 -23.40 -7.12
C THR A 190 12.55 -24.51 -6.11
N LEU A 191 11.57 -24.34 -5.23
CA LEU A 191 11.04 -25.45 -4.45
C LEU A 191 10.40 -26.39 -5.47
N GLN A 192 11.18 -27.36 -5.93
CA GLN A 192 10.67 -28.53 -6.63
C GLN A 192 9.80 -29.27 -5.61
N TYR A 193 8.49 -29.08 -5.71
CA TYR A 193 7.49 -29.99 -5.16
C TYR A 193 6.97 -30.86 -6.29
#